data_AF-R0FI15-F1
#
_entry.id   AF-R0FI15-F1
#
_cell.length_a   1.000
_cell.length_b   1.000
_cell.length_c   1.000
_cell.angle_alpha   90.00
_cell.angle_beta   90.00
_cell.angle_gamma   90.00
#
_symmetry.space_group_name_H-M   'P 1'
#
loop_
_entity.id
_entity.type
_entity.pdbx_description
1 polymer ?
#
loop_
_entity_poly.entity_id
_entity_poly.type
_entity_poly.pdbx_seq_one_letter_code
_entity_poly.pdbx_strand_id
1 'polypeptide(L)'
;MEKTNSSREGSTWGTLDRNILAIVFDKLDTMDITMGASRVCIYWFLVSHNKTLWHTIDLTKLKHKGQNVLYKYRADNDVEEVLSFSNLSTKMSRFFFNFCGVKGINLKNLLGEITKLSGTAPRNVFFNFFSYLQKQDLMFAVGRMPNIEKLALPFSWSLFNEVETFRFAFNQWKNLKTLILAQNGFYTWFSFEIRVVGKNCINLNNLKLVGYLGNNNYAEEIVCYFQSLTRLSLRCSMINVEGVLMLIRGLRNLAVLNLTHCVDLGGYPFIKKLRKATNNQKLDKLVITCSENECKVCKDRPGVFREHVFYEKHWRNDEIKELEF
;
A
#
# COMPACT_ATOMS: atom_id res chain seq x y z
N MET A 1 54.94 -30.04 29.70
CA MET A 1 53.59 -29.49 29.93
C MET A 1 53.15 -28.79 28.66
N GLU A 2 52.31 -29.49 27.90
CA GLU A 2 51.78 -29.06 26.61
C GLU A 2 50.84 -27.86 26.79
N LYS A 3 51.04 -26.83 25.96
CA LYS A 3 50.04 -25.78 25.75
C LYS A 3 49.01 -26.32 24.76
N THR A 4 47.83 -26.65 25.25
CA THR A 4 46.65 -26.95 24.45
C THR A 4 46.24 -25.71 23.65
N ASN A 5 46.49 -25.74 22.34
CA ASN A 5 45.90 -24.83 21.36
C ASN A 5 44.39 -25.13 21.27
N SER A 6 43.58 -24.31 21.92
CA SER A 6 42.15 -24.21 21.62
C SER A 6 41.98 -23.29 20.41
N SER A 7 42.20 -23.81 19.21
CA SER A 7 41.74 -23.17 17.97
C SER A 7 40.22 -23.32 17.90
N ARG A 8 39.49 -22.35 18.44
CA ARG A 8 38.13 -22.08 17.97
C ARG A 8 38.27 -21.50 16.57
N GLU A 9 38.33 -22.38 15.56
CA GLU A 9 38.04 -22.00 14.18
C GLU A 9 36.59 -21.53 14.14
N GLY A 10 36.38 -20.23 14.39
CA GLY A 10 35.11 -19.59 14.07
C GLY A 10 34.98 -19.66 12.56
N SER A 11 34.09 -20.52 12.05
CA SER A 11 33.77 -20.58 10.63
C SER A 11 33.47 -19.16 10.16
N THR A 12 34.36 -18.61 9.34
CA THR A 12 34.20 -17.24 8.86
C THR A 12 32.97 -17.23 7.97
N TRP A 13 31.90 -16.57 8.41
CA TRP A 13 30.66 -16.38 7.64
C TRP A 13 30.89 -15.82 6.22
N GLY A 14 32.09 -15.31 5.93
CA GLY A 14 32.54 -14.93 4.59
C GLY A 14 32.91 -16.10 3.66
N THR A 15 32.89 -17.35 4.13
CA THR A 15 33.13 -18.58 3.34
C THR A 15 31.86 -19.38 3.06
N LEU A 16 30.72 -18.96 3.62
CA LEU A 16 29.43 -19.60 3.39
C LEU A 16 29.01 -19.40 1.93
N ASP A 17 28.50 -20.45 1.28
CA ASP A 17 28.10 -20.41 -0.12
C ASP A 17 27.07 -19.29 -0.39
N ARG A 18 27.19 -18.63 -1.54
CA ARG A 18 26.31 -17.50 -1.92
C ARG A 18 24.85 -17.89 -1.95
N ASN A 19 24.51 -19.11 -2.36
CA ASN A 19 23.12 -19.55 -2.43
C ASN A 19 22.55 -19.76 -1.02
N ILE A 20 23.37 -20.28 -0.10
CA ILE A 20 22.97 -20.43 1.31
C ILE A 20 22.75 -19.05 1.92
N LEU A 21 23.66 -18.09 1.72
CA LEU A 21 23.47 -16.71 2.21
C LEU A 21 22.24 -16.05 1.60
N ALA A 22 21.97 -16.26 0.31
CA ALA A 22 20.75 -15.73 -0.31
C ALA A 22 19.47 -16.33 0.31
N ILE A 23 19.47 -17.63 0.65
CA ILE A 23 18.35 -18.26 1.37
C ILE A 23 18.18 -17.68 2.77
N VAL A 24 19.29 -17.36 3.47
CA VAL A 24 19.23 -16.69 4.76
C VAL A 24 18.70 -15.26 4.61
N PHE A 25 19.20 -14.51 3.63
CA PHE A 25 18.78 -13.12 3.38
C PHE A 25 17.31 -13.02 2.96
N ASP A 26 16.77 -14.03 2.28
CA ASP A 26 15.34 -14.14 1.95
C ASP A 26 14.43 -14.17 3.20
N LYS A 27 14.98 -14.47 4.38
CA LYS A 27 14.25 -14.42 5.67
C LYS A 27 14.31 -13.08 6.37
N LEU A 28 15.15 -12.17 5.89
CA LEU A 28 15.31 -10.83 6.44
C LEU A 28 14.30 -9.86 5.83
N ASP A 29 13.91 -8.84 6.59
CA ASP A 29 13.10 -7.77 6.02
C ASP A 29 13.94 -6.81 5.16
N THR A 30 13.27 -5.94 4.41
CA THR A 30 13.92 -4.98 3.51
C THR A 30 14.96 -4.11 4.24
N MET A 31 14.73 -3.73 5.50
CA MET A 31 15.66 -2.90 6.26
C MET A 31 16.87 -3.69 6.74
N ASP A 32 16.65 -4.91 7.22
CA ASP A 32 17.72 -5.79 7.67
C ASP A 32 18.70 -6.09 6.53
N ILE A 33 18.21 -6.23 5.28
CA ILE A 33 19.09 -6.39 4.12
C ILE A 33 19.79 -5.06 3.78
N THR A 34 19.05 -3.96 3.63
CA THR A 34 19.58 -2.68 3.15
C THR A 34 20.51 -1.97 4.14
N MET A 35 20.19 -2.03 5.44
CA MET A 35 20.93 -1.31 6.49
C MET A 35 21.76 -2.24 7.37
N GLY A 36 21.53 -3.56 7.32
CA GLY A 36 22.28 -4.57 8.06
C GLY A 36 23.20 -5.37 7.15
N ALA A 37 22.69 -6.46 6.57
CA ALA A 37 23.47 -7.49 5.89
C ALA A 37 24.39 -6.94 4.80
N SER A 38 23.90 -6.03 3.96
CA SER A 38 24.69 -5.43 2.87
C SER A 38 25.88 -4.58 3.36
N ARG A 39 25.94 -4.24 4.65
CA ARG A 39 26.99 -3.39 5.24
C ARG A 39 27.97 -4.16 6.11
N VAL A 40 27.82 -5.49 6.22
CA VAL A 40 28.68 -6.35 7.04
C VAL A 40 30.06 -6.54 6.38
N CYS A 41 30.09 -6.96 5.11
CA CYS A 41 31.33 -7.15 4.36
C CYS A 41 31.05 -7.13 2.85
N ILE A 42 32.12 -7.04 2.03
CA ILE A 42 31.99 -7.00 0.56
C ILE A 42 31.27 -8.23 -0.02
N TYR A 43 31.48 -9.41 0.59
CA TYR A 43 30.85 -10.63 0.11
C TYR A 43 29.33 -10.61 0.34
N TRP A 44 28.90 -10.18 1.53
CA TRP A 44 27.47 -10.03 1.85
C TRP A 44 26.83 -8.92 1.02
N PHE A 45 27.53 -7.81 0.79
CA PHE A 45 27.10 -6.76 -0.14
C PHE A 45 26.80 -7.33 -1.54
N LEU A 46 27.67 -8.18 -2.09
CA LEU A 46 27.45 -8.82 -3.39
C LEU A 46 26.25 -9.78 -3.37
N VAL A 47 26.07 -10.55 -2.29
CA VAL A 47 24.88 -11.43 -2.14
C VAL A 47 23.61 -10.59 -2.03
N SER A 48 23.65 -9.43 -1.37
CA SER A 48 22.52 -8.49 -1.29
C SER A 48 22.12 -7.91 -2.64
N HIS A 49 22.89 -8.08 -3.73
CA HIS A 49 22.46 -7.70 -5.09
C HIS A 49 21.69 -8.81 -5.81
N ASN A 50 21.45 -9.95 -5.15
CA ASN A 50 20.65 -11.01 -5.75
C ASN A 50 19.21 -10.51 -6.00
N LYS A 51 18.80 -10.47 -7.27
CA LYS A 51 17.51 -9.94 -7.73
C LYS A 51 16.31 -10.62 -7.08
N THR A 52 16.42 -11.91 -6.74
CA THR A 52 15.29 -12.66 -6.14
C THR A 52 14.91 -12.13 -4.77
N LEU A 53 15.87 -11.57 -4.01
CA LEU A 53 15.64 -10.94 -2.71
C LEU A 53 14.75 -9.70 -2.80
N TRP A 54 14.69 -9.08 -3.98
CA TRP A 54 14.06 -7.77 -4.18
C TRP A 54 12.81 -7.82 -5.03
N HIS A 55 12.31 -9.00 -5.41
CA HIS A 55 11.03 -9.10 -6.11
C HIS A 55 9.89 -8.42 -5.32
N THR A 56 9.98 -8.44 -3.99
CA THR A 56 9.05 -7.74 -3.10
C THR A 56 9.79 -6.76 -2.20
N ILE A 57 9.39 -5.50 -2.24
CA ILE A 57 9.81 -4.46 -1.29
C ILE A 57 8.61 -4.20 -0.37
N ASP A 58 8.71 -4.65 0.88
CA ASP A 58 7.68 -4.43 1.90
C ASP A 58 8.14 -3.38 2.91
N LEU A 59 7.69 -2.14 2.71
CA LEU A 59 7.94 -1.02 3.61
C LEU A 59 6.87 -0.90 4.71
N THR A 60 5.87 -1.79 4.75
CA THR A 60 4.82 -1.74 5.79
C THR A 60 5.36 -2.05 7.17
N LYS A 61 6.45 -2.83 7.25
CA LYS A 61 7.09 -3.25 8.49
C LYS A 61 8.07 -2.21 9.05
N LEU A 62 8.24 -1.08 8.36
CA LEU A 62 9.11 0.01 8.81
C LEU A 62 8.63 0.59 10.15
N LYS A 63 9.28 0.16 11.22
CA LYS A 63 9.11 0.68 12.57
C LYS A 63 10.47 1.13 13.10
N HIS A 64 10.47 2.21 13.89
CA HIS A 64 11.66 2.64 14.63
C HIS A 64 11.33 2.61 16.12
N LYS A 65 12.08 1.80 16.88
CA LYS A 65 11.84 1.59 18.33
C LYS A 65 10.38 1.21 18.65
N GLY A 66 9.77 0.34 17.82
CA GLY A 66 8.39 -0.12 18.01
C GLY A 66 7.30 0.89 17.63
N GLN A 67 7.67 2.08 17.14
CA GLN A 67 6.74 3.13 16.70
C GLN A 67 6.74 3.29 15.18
N ASN A 68 5.60 3.72 14.63
CA ASN A 68 5.48 4.04 13.21
C ASN A 68 6.40 5.22 12.88
N VAL A 69 7.22 5.04 11.83
CA VAL A 69 8.21 6.03 11.42
C VAL A 69 7.55 7.02 10.48
N LEU A 70 7.38 8.26 10.94
CA LEU A 70 7.23 9.38 10.03
C LEU A 70 8.64 9.83 9.65
N TYR A 71 9.09 9.49 8.44
CA TYR A 71 10.32 10.07 7.92
C TYR A 71 10.11 11.58 7.79
N LYS A 72 10.77 12.30 8.68
CA LYS A 72 10.58 13.74 8.87
C LYS A 72 11.05 14.46 7.61
N TYR A 73 10.14 15.04 6.84
CA TYR A 73 10.52 16.07 5.89
C TYR A 73 10.87 17.32 6.70
N ARG A 74 12.11 17.81 6.55
CA ARG A 74 12.39 19.22 6.81
C ARG A 74 11.58 19.97 5.75
N ALA A 75 10.66 20.85 6.15
CA ALA A 75 10.31 21.93 5.25
C ALA A 75 11.64 22.64 4.98
N ASP A 76 12.16 22.49 3.76
CA ASP A 76 13.20 23.43 3.34
C ASP A 76 12.56 24.81 3.42
N ASN A 77 13.31 25.72 4.01
CA ASN A 77 12.96 27.12 4.15
C ASN A 77 12.52 27.66 2.77
N ASP A 78 11.55 28.59 2.78
CA ASP A 78 11.08 29.41 1.65
C ASP A 78 9.68 29.16 1.08
N VAL A 79 8.74 28.58 1.86
CA VAL A 79 7.31 28.84 1.62
C VAL A 79 6.57 28.95 2.95
N GLU A 80 6.85 29.99 3.73
CA GLU A 80 6.26 30.18 5.06
C GLU A 80 4.86 30.83 5.04
N GLU A 81 4.34 31.26 3.89
CA GLU A 81 3.12 32.09 3.87
C GLU A 81 1.83 31.37 3.42
N VAL A 82 1.90 30.08 3.07
CA VAL A 82 0.69 29.24 2.79
C VAL A 82 0.34 28.35 4.01
N LEU A 83 1.06 28.48 5.13
CA LEU A 83 1.15 27.50 6.23
C LEU A 83 0.25 27.78 7.46
N SER A 84 -1.02 28.16 7.29
CA SER A 84 -1.97 28.16 8.42
C SER A 84 -2.63 26.77 8.61
N PHE A 85 -3.12 26.16 7.52
CA PHE A 85 -3.78 24.85 7.56
C PHE A 85 -2.81 23.66 7.59
N SER A 86 -1.65 23.74 6.93
CA SER A 86 -0.66 22.67 6.94
C SER A 86 0.02 22.51 8.31
N ASN A 87 0.23 23.60 9.04
CA ASN A 87 0.76 23.58 10.40
C ASN A 87 -0.25 23.00 11.38
N LEU A 88 -1.54 23.33 11.24
CA LEU A 88 -2.59 22.71 12.03
C LEU A 88 -2.72 21.22 11.70
N SER A 89 -2.75 20.85 10.42
CA SER A 89 -2.82 19.45 9.96
C SER A 89 -1.61 18.62 10.40
N THR A 90 -0.40 19.19 10.37
CA THR A 90 0.83 18.55 10.85
C THR A 90 0.83 18.42 12.37
N LYS A 91 0.35 19.43 13.11
CA LYS A 91 0.15 19.37 14.56
C LYS A 91 -0.90 18.32 14.93
N MET A 92 -2.01 18.27 14.21
CA MET A 92 -3.10 17.30 14.41
C MET A 92 -2.62 15.88 14.12
N SER A 93 -1.89 15.68 13.02
CA SER A 93 -1.28 14.40 12.65
C SER A 93 -0.29 13.93 13.71
N ARG A 94 0.57 14.81 14.23
CA ARG A 94 1.48 14.47 15.34
C ARG A 94 0.73 14.08 16.62
N PHE A 95 -0.35 14.80 16.93
CA PHE A 95 -1.16 14.58 18.13
C PHE A 95 -1.91 13.25 18.08
N PHE A 96 -2.43 12.85 16.91
CA PHE A 96 -3.28 11.66 16.77
C PHE A 96 -2.53 10.38 16.36
N PHE A 97 -1.38 10.47 15.69
CA PHE A 97 -0.68 9.29 15.14
C PHE A 97 0.58 8.83 15.91
N ASN A 98 0.93 9.49 17.03
CA ASN A 98 2.03 9.09 17.91
C ASN A 98 3.36 8.79 17.17
N PHE A 99 3.81 9.72 16.33
CA PHE A 99 4.99 9.54 15.48
C PHE A 99 6.32 9.77 16.22
N CYS A 100 7.29 8.88 16.00
CA CYS A 100 8.69 9.17 16.28
C CYS A 100 9.38 9.67 15.02
N GLY A 101 9.74 10.96 14.98
CA GLY A 101 10.58 11.50 13.92
C GLY A 101 12.00 10.98 14.07
N VAL A 102 12.44 10.09 13.18
CA VAL A 102 13.84 9.64 13.13
C VAL A 102 14.65 10.68 12.37
N LYS A 103 15.59 11.35 13.06
CA LYS A 103 16.57 12.21 12.38
C LYS A 103 17.46 11.31 11.49
N GLY A 104 17.57 11.64 10.20
CA GLY A 104 18.62 11.10 9.32
C GLY A 104 18.20 10.09 8.24
N ILE A 105 16.95 9.63 8.21
CA ILE A 105 16.44 8.78 7.12
C ILE A 105 15.25 9.49 6.49
N ASN A 106 15.33 9.78 5.19
CA ASN A 106 14.23 10.26 4.36
C ASN A 106 13.77 9.09 3.48
N LEU A 107 12.47 8.96 3.20
CA LEU A 107 11.94 7.91 2.32
C LEU A 107 12.68 7.83 0.98
N LYS A 108 12.97 8.98 0.34
CA LYS A 108 13.76 9.06 -0.89
C LYS A 108 15.16 8.46 -0.74
N ASN A 109 15.83 8.73 0.39
CA ASN A 109 17.16 8.17 0.66
C ASN A 109 17.09 6.66 0.86
N LEU A 110 16.07 6.18 1.58
CA LEU A 110 15.84 4.75 1.77
C LEU A 110 15.55 4.05 0.44
N LEU A 111 14.66 4.61 -0.39
CA LEU A 111 14.43 4.12 -1.75
C LEU A 111 15.71 4.14 -2.59
N GLY A 112 16.55 5.16 -2.40
CA GLY A 112 17.89 5.25 -2.98
C GLY A 112 18.77 4.06 -2.62
N GLU A 113 18.88 3.73 -1.34
CA GLU A 113 19.67 2.59 -0.87
C GLU A 113 19.09 1.24 -1.34
N ILE A 114 17.77 1.07 -1.26
CA ILE A 114 17.10 -0.14 -1.75
C ILE A 114 17.37 -0.33 -3.25
N THR A 115 17.20 0.72 -4.06
CA THR A 115 17.33 0.63 -5.52
C THR A 115 18.78 0.53 -6.00
N LYS A 116 19.78 0.85 -5.16
CA LYS A 116 21.18 0.49 -5.44
C LYS A 116 21.37 -1.03 -5.43
N LEU A 117 20.73 -1.72 -4.50
CA LEU A 117 20.85 -3.17 -4.33
C LEU A 117 19.91 -3.93 -5.27
N SER A 118 18.67 -3.47 -5.42
CA SER A 118 17.62 -4.15 -6.18
C SER A 118 17.65 -3.88 -7.69
N GLY A 119 18.25 -2.76 -8.11
CA GLY A 119 18.14 -2.27 -9.48
C GLY A 119 16.68 -2.18 -9.92
N THR A 120 16.34 -2.80 -11.04
CA THR A 120 14.98 -2.82 -11.62
C THR A 120 14.22 -4.13 -11.33
N ALA A 121 14.74 -4.96 -10.41
CA ALA A 121 14.13 -6.24 -10.03
C ALA A 121 12.75 -6.16 -9.34
N PRO A 122 12.38 -5.10 -8.61
CA PRO A 122 11.11 -5.07 -7.89
C PRO A 122 9.88 -5.25 -8.77
N ARG A 123 8.99 -6.16 -8.34
CA ARG A 123 7.68 -6.43 -8.93
C ARG A 123 6.54 -6.07 -7.99
N ASN A 124 6.76 -6.23 -6.68
CA ASN A 124 5.78 -5.90 -5.66
C ASN A 124 6.36 -4.80 -4.77
N VAL A 125 5.63 -3.70 -4.58
CA VAL A 125 6.06 -2.60 -3.71
C VAL A 125 4.92 -2.19 -2.79
N PHE A 126 5.14 -2.28 -1.48
CA PHE A 126 4.15 -1.94 -0.47
C PHE A 126 4.68 -0.82 0.41
N PHE A 127 4.07 0.36 0.29
CA PHE A 127 4.40 1.48 1.16
C PHE A 127 3.77 1.33 2.54
N ASN A 128 4.38 1.93 3.56
CA ASN A 128 3.76 1.99 4.88
C ASN A 128 2.48 2.86 4.81
N PHE A 129 1.45 2.52 5.57
CA PHE A 129 0.19 3.28 5.59
C PHE A 129 0.41 4.77 5.94
N PHE A 130 1.36 5.05 6.82
CA PHE A 130 1.71 6.42 7.22
C PHE A 130 2.82 7.04 6.38
N SER A 131 3.23 6.42 5.26
CA SER A 131 4.17 7.05 4.33
C SER A 131 3.57 8.32 3.77
N TYR A 132 4.24 9.45 4.02
CA TYR A 132 3.89 10.74 3.44
C TYR A 132 4.60 10.89 2.09
N LEU A 133 4.01 10.31 1.05
CA LEU A 133 4.59 10.30 -0.30
C LEU A 133 4.47 11.67 -0.95
N GLN A 134 5.58 12.25 -1.38
CA GLN A 134 5.58 13.45 -2.20
C GLN A 134 5.76 13.11 -3.69
N LYS A 135 5.49 14.09 -4.54
CA LYS A 135 5.76 14.04 -5.98
C LYS A 135 7.14 13.43 -6.29
N GLN A 136 8.19 13.91 -5.61
CA GLN A 136 9.56 13.46 -5.86
C GLN A 136 9.79 12.00 -5.52
N ASP A 137 9.14 11.49 -4.46
CA ASP A 137 9.26 10.09 -4.05
C ASP A 137 8.60 9.17 -5.06
N LEU A 138 7.40 9.55 -5.53
CA LEU A 138 6.67 8.81 -6.55
C LEU A 138 7.44 8.78 -7.88
N MET A 139 7.96 9.92 -8.31
CA MET A 139 8.78 10.02 -9.53
C MET A 139 10.09 9.24 -9.43
N PHE A 140 10.71 9.22 -8.24
CA PHE A 140 11.89 8.40 -8.00
C PHE A 140 11.57 6.90 -8.12
N ALA A 141 10.45 6.46 -7.53
CA ALA A 141 9.99 5.09 -7.63
C ALA A 141 9.72 4.68 -9.09
N VAL A 142 9.06 5.55 -9.86
CA VAL A 142 8.80 5.33 -11.30
C VAL A 142 10.09 5.11 -12.08
N GLY A 143 11.10 5.96 -11.88
CA GLY A 143 12.36 5.87 -12.63
C GLY A 143 13.24 4.66 -12.26
N ARG A 144 13.06 4.09 -11.07
CA ARG A 144 13.91 2.98 -10.58
C ARG A 144 13.22 1.63 -10.58
N MET A 145 11.89 1.60 -10.49
CA MET A 145 11.09 0.37 -10.38
C MET A 145 10.02 0.35 -11.49
N PRO A 146 10.42 0.18 -12.76
CA PRO A 146 9.48 0.22 -13.89
C PRO A 146 8.64 -1.06 -14.02
N ASN A 147 9.08 -2.18 -13.44
CA ASN A 147 8.49 -3.52 -13.64
C ASN A 147 7.44 -3.90 -12.59
N ILE A 148 6.87 -2.93 -11.88
CA ILE A 148 5.89 -3.20 -10.82
C ILE A 148 4.64 -3.86 -11.39
N GLU A 149 4.23 -4.96 -10.76
CA GLU A 149 3.02 -5.73 -11.02
C GLU A 149 1.98 -5.56 -9.91
N LYS A 150 2.42 -5.37 -8.66
CA LYS A 150 1.55 -5.15 -7.50
C LYS A 150 2.04 -3.97 -6.66
N LEU A 151 1.14 -3.02 -6.44
CA LEU A 151 1.46 -1.77 -5.74
C LEU A 151 0.45 -1.50 -4.64
N ALA A 152 0.93 -1.29 -3.42
CA ALA A 152 0.12 -0.77 -2.31
C ALA A 152 0.62 0.62 -1.92
N LEU A 153 -0.25 1.62 -2.05
CA LEU A 153 0.05 3.02 -1.76
C LEU A 153 -0.97 3.58 -0.78
N PRO A 154 -0.54 4.26 0.29
CA PRO A 154 -1.43 5.22 0.93
C PRO A 154 -1.61 6.41 -0.02
N PHE A 155 -2.84 6.90 -0.19
CA PHE A 155 -3.02 8.19 -0.87
C PHE A 155 -3.06 9.30 0.19
N SER A 156 -2.00 10.09 0.22
CA SER A 156 -1.81 11.20 1.15
C SER A 156 -2.17 12.54 0.54
N TRP A 157 -2.50 13.51 1.40
CA TRP A 157 -2.82 14.89 1.01
C TRP A 157 -1.76 15.55 0.13
N SER A 158 -0.49 15.21 0.31
CA SER A 158 0.64 15.71 -0.50
C SER A 158 0.51 15.46 -1.99
N LEU A 159 -0.33 14.51 -2.41
CA LEU A 159 -0.51 14.16 -3.82
C LEU A 159 -1.86 14.63 -4.39
N PHE A 160 -2.70 15.31 -3.60
CA PHE A 160 -4.07 15.69 -3.98
C PHE A 160 -4.14 16.50 -5.29
N ASN A 161 -3.20 17.41 -5.51
CA ASN A 161 -3.15 18.24 -6.73
C ASN A 161 -2.11 17.78 -7.75
N GLU A 162 -1.54 16.59 -7.59
CA GLU A 162 -0.44 16.07 -8.42
C GLU A 162 -0.94 15.18 -9.57
N VAL A 163 -2.01 15.63 -10.25
CA VAL A 163 -2.71 14.86 -11.29
C VAL A 163 -1.77 14.42 -12.42
N GLU A 164 -0.94 15.33 -12.92
CA GLU A 164 0.01 15.02 -14.00
C GLU A 164 1.15 14.10 -13.54
N THR A 165 1.54 14.20 -12.27
CA THR A 165 2.51 13.27 -11.67
C THR A 165 1.91 11.86 -11.62
N PHE A 166 0.65 11.71 -11.20
CA PHE A 166 -0.03 10.41 -11.21
C PHE A 166 -0.21 9.88 -12.62
N ARG A 167 -0.64 10.72 -13.56
CA ARG A 167 -0.77 10.35 -14.97
C ARG A 167 0.54 9.80 -15.50
N PHE A 168 1.63 10.53 -15.27
CA PHE A 168 2.95 10.09 -15.68
C PHE A 168 3.33 8.76 -15.02
N ALA A 169 3.21 8.66 -13.69
CA ALA A 169 3.62 7.49 -12.93
C ALA A 169 2.90 6.21 -13.37
N PHE A 170 1.56 6.25 -13.39
CA PHE A 170 0.75 5.10 -13.80
C PHE A 170 0.85 4.79 -15.29
N ASN A 171 1.23 5.77 -16.13
CA ASN A 171 1.57 5.50 -17.52
C ASN A 171 2.87 4.70 -17.66
N GLN A 172 3.83 4.81 -16.74
CA GLN A 172 5.09 4.06 -16.82
C GLN A 172 4.96 2.60 -16.35
N TRP A 173 4.12 2.32 -15.35
CA TRP A 173 3.95 0.97 -14.81
C TRP A 173 3.05 0.08 -15.68
N LYS A 174 3.53 -0.25 -16.88
CA LYS A 174 2.79 -1.04 -17.88
C LYS A 174 2.43 -2.45 -17.44
N ASN A 175 3.19 -3.01 -16.48
CA ASN A 175 2.98 -4.35 -15.96
C ASN A 175 2.06 -4.38 -14.73
N LEU A 176 1.53 -3.24 -14.29
CA LEU A 176 0.70 -3.16 -13.08
C LEU A 176 -0.61 -3.92 -13.27
N LYS A 177 -0.78 -4.98 -12.49
CA LYS A 177 -1.97 -5.85 -12.47
C LYS A 177 -2.83 -5.62 -11.24
N THR A 178 -2.18 -5.31 -10.12
CA THR A 178 -2.85 -5.17 -8.82
C THR A 178 -2.50 -3.84 -8.17
N LEU A 179 -3.54 -3.10 -7.79
CA LEU A 179 -3.41 -1.82 -7.11
C LEU A 179 -4.24 -1.83 -5.83
N ILE A 180 -3.60 -1.41 -4.74
CA ILE A 180 -4.23 -1.28 -3.43
C ILE A 180 -4.02 0.17 -2.97
N LEU A 181 -5.11 0.89 -2.77
CA LEU A 181 -5.10 2.27 -2.30
C LEU A 181 -5.86 2.37 -0.97
N ALA A 182 -5.26 3.07 -0.01
CA ALA A 182 -5.95 3.38 1.24
C ALA A 182 -5.82 4.86 1.61
N GLN A 183 -6.93 5.42 2.10
CA GLN A 183 -7.00 6.78 2.62
C GLN A 183 -6.30 6.85 3.97
N ASN A 184 -5.22 7.63 4.06
CA ASN A 184 -4.46 7.79 5.31
C ASN A 184 -4.62 9.16 5.98
N GLY A 185 -5.49 10.03 5.45
CA GLY A 185 -5.77 11.37 5.97
C GLY A 185 -7.03 11.46 6.84
N PHE A 186 -7.09 12.47 7.72
CA PHE A 186 -8.25 12.75 8.57
C PHE A 186 -9.49 13.25 7.83
N TYR A 187 -9.31 13.81 6.63
CA TYR A 187 -10.38 14.47 5.93
C TYR A 187 -10.99 13.52 4.91
N THR A 188 -12.27 13.23 5.10
CA THR A 188 -13.14 12.41 4.26
C THR A 188 -13.42 13.04 2.89
N TRP A 189 -12.87 14.22 2.58
CA TRP A 189 -13.26 15.04 1.43
C TRP A 189 -12.21 15.11 0.31
N PHE A 190 -11.17 14.27 0.37
CA PHE A 190 -10.14 14.27 -0.67
C PHE A 190 -10.44 13.22 -1.73
N SER A 191 -10.62 13.70 -2.96
CA SER A 191 -10.74 12.87 -4.15
C SER A 191 -9.36 12.51 -4.69
N PHE A 192 -8.99 11.24 -4.57
CA PHE A 192 -8.02 10.61 -5.45
C PHE A 192 -8.57 10.48 -6.88
N GLU A 193 -7.76 10.85 -7.86
CA GLU A 193 -8.08 10.87 -9.30
C GLU A 193 -8.03 9.45 -9.92
N ILE A 194 -8.94 8.56 -9.48
CA ILE A 194 -8.93 7.15 -9.88
C ILE A 194 -9.08 6.98 -11.41
N ARG A 195 -9.80 7.88 -12.09
CA ARG A 195 -9.88 7.90 -13.56
C ARG A 195 -8.52 7.97 -14.25
N VAL A 196 -7.53 8.63 -13.66
CA VAL A 196 -6.18 8.74 -14.24
C VAL A 196 -5.50 7.37 -14.24
N VAL A 197 -5.67 6.59 -13.17
CA VAL A 197 -5.14 5.22 -13.10
C VAL A 197 -5.79 4.35 -14.16
N GLY A 198 -7.12 4.35 -14.26
CA GLY A 198 -7.84 3.49 -15.21
C GLY A 198 -7.50 3.79 -16.68
N LYS A 199 -7.26 5.06 -17.02
CA LYS A 199 -6.79 5.44 -18.38
C LYS A 199 -5.40 4.93 -18.73
N ASN A 200 -4.53 4.71 -17.76
CA ASN A 200 -3.11 4.44 -17.98
C ASN A 200 -2.70 2.98 -17.69
N CYS A 201 -3.45 2.27 -16.84
CA CYS A 201 -3.14 0.91 -16.39
C CYS A 201 -4.08 -0.13 -17.01
N ILE A 202 -3.95 -0.35 -18.33
CA ILE A 202 -4.82 -1.26 -19.10
C ILE A 202 -4.77 -2.73 -18.64
N ASN A 203 -3.69 -3.14 -17.98
CA ASN A 203 -3.50 -4.50 -17.48
C ASN A 203 -4.00 -4.69 -16.04
N LEU A 204 -4.53 -3.63 -15.42
CA LEU A 204 -5.05 -3.68 -14.06
C LEU A 204 -6.32 -4.53 -14.02
N ASN A 205 -6.27 -5.63 -13.25
CA ASN A 205 -7.38 -6.58 -13.12
C ASN A 205 -7.82 -6.78 -11.66
N ASN A 206 -7.01 -6.33 -10.71
CA ASN A 206 -7.28 -6.39 -9.28
C ASN A 206 -7.17 -4.98 -8.67
N LEU A 207 -8.22 -4.52 -8.02
CA LEU A 207 -8.26 -3.22 -7.36
C LEU A 207 -8.80 -3.37 -5.94
N LYS A 208 -8.11 -2.75 -4.98
CA LYS A 208 -8.62 -2.54 -3.63
C LYS A 208 -8.62 -1.06 -3.31
N LEU A 209 -9.76 -0.56 -2.84
CA LEU A 209 -9.92 0.79 -2.34
C LEU A 209 -10.40 0.72 -0.89
N VAL A 210 -9.69 1.41 0.00
CA VAL A 210 -10.04 1.56 1.42
C VAL A 210 -10.22 3.04 1.74
N GLY A 211 -11.44 3.46 2.08
CA GLY A 211 -11.72 4.83 2.49
C GLY A 211 -13.16 5.28 2.26
N TYR A 212 -13.34 6.60 2.15
CA TYR A 212 -14.63 7.20 1.85
C TYR A 212 -14.89 7.27 0.34
N LEU A 213 -15.89 6.53 -0.15
CA LEU A 213 -16.21 6.40 -1.57
C LEU A 213 -17.62 6.94 -1.93
N GLY A 214 -18.38 7.45 -0.95
CA GLY A 214 -19.80 7.76 -1.09
C GLY A 214 -20.17 8.98 -1.94
N ASN A 215 -19.33 10.03 -2.00
CA ASN A 215 -19.72 11.32 -2.61
C ASN A 215 -18.92 11.75 -3.86
N ASN A 216 -17.91 10.98 -4.29
CA ASN A 216 -16.92 11.47 -5.26
C ASN A 216 -17.01 10.78 -6.64
N ASN A 217 -18.19 10.31 -7.06
CA ASN A 217 -18.40 9.60 -8.32
C ASN A 217 -17.45 8.39 -8.53
N TYR A 218 -16.85 7.83 -7.48
CA TYR A 218 -15.88 6.74 -7.58
C TYR A 218 -16.45 5.52 -8.29
N ALA A 219 -17.69 5.14 -7.97
CA ALA A 219 -18.35 4.03 -8.62
C ALA A 219 -18.47 4.26 -10.14
N GLU A 220 -18.84 5.49 -10.54
CA GLU A 220 -18.95 5.88 -11.94
C GLU A 220 -17.59 5.87 -12.63
N GLU A 221 -16.56 6.48 -12.03
CA GLU A 221 -15.20 6.48 -12.60
C GLU A 221 -14.64 5.05 -12.71
N ILE A 222 -14.86 4.19 -11.72
CA ILE A 222 -14.44 2.80 -11.76
C ILE A 222 -15.13 2.09 -12.92
N VAL A 223 -16.46 2.23 -13.06
CA VAL A 223 -17.19 1.66 -14.20
C VAL A 223 -16.64 2.20 -15.53
N CYS A 224 -16.42 3.51 -15.66
CA CYS A 224 -15.98 4.10 -16.92
C CYS A 224 -14.57 3.66 -17.34
N TYR A 225 -13.65 3.49 -16.39
CA TYR A 225 -12.23 3.37 -16.70
C TYR A 225 -11.60 2.01 -16.34
N PHE A 226 -12.31 1.12 -15.66
CA PHE A 226 -11.75 -0.14 -15.15
C PHE A 226 -12.54 -1.38 -15.61
N GLN A 227 -12.94 -1.39 -16.88
CA GLN A 227 -13.69 -2.50 -17.46
C GLN A 227 -12.93 -3.84 -17.49
N SER A 228 -11.61 -3.83 -17.35
CA SER A 228 -10.76 -5.03 -17.24
C SER A 228 -10.75 -5.67 -15.85
N LEU A 229 -11.36 -5.05 -14.83
CA LEU A 229 -11.35 -5.59 -13.47
C LEU A 229 -12.06 -6.93 -13.40
N THR A 230 -11.37 -7.88 -12.78
CA THR A 230 -11.88 -9.19 -12.41
C THR A 230 -12.12 -9.30 -10.91
N ARG A 231 -11.37 -8.54 -10.11
CA ARG A 231 -11.49 -8.50 -8.65
C ARG A 231 -11.50 -7.08 -8.13
N LEU A 232 -12.54 -6.74 -7.38
CA LEU A 232 -12.67 -5.45 -6.71
C LEU A 232 -12.92 -5.68 -5.23
N SER A 233 -12.10 -5.09 -4.37
CA SER A 233 -12.36 -5.02 -2.94
C SER A 233 -12.60 -3.59 -2.51
N LEU A 234 -13.75 -3.39 -1.87
CA LEU A 234 -14.09 -2.17 -1.16
C LEU A 234 -14.09 -2.42 0.35
N ARG A 235 -13.45 -3.51 0.81
CA ARG A 235 -13.40 -3.91 2.21
C ARG A 235 -13.10 -2.72 3.12
N CYS A 236 -13.86 -2.62 4.22
CA CYS A 236 -13.79 -1.54 5.20
C CYS A 236 -14.19 -0.14 4.69
N SER A 237 -14.51 0.05 3.40
CA SER A 237 -14.85 1.38 2.86
C SER A 237 -16.26 1.84 3.21
N MET A 238 -16.48 3.15 3.12
CA MET A 238 -17.81 3.76 3.18
C MET A 238 -18.31 3.99 1.75
N ILE A 239 -19.33 3.25 1.34
CA ILE A 239 -19.91 3.35 0.00
C ILE A 239 -21.42 3.17 0.09
N ASN A 240 -22.16 4.00 -0.64
CA ASN A 240 -23.61 3.92 -0.65
C ASN A 240 -24.10 2.75 -1.54
N VAL A 241 -25.35 2.35 -1.30
CA VAL A 241 -26.00 1.25 -2.03
C VAL A 241 -26.01 1.47 -3.54
N GLU A 242 -26.25 2.69 -4.02
CA GLU A 242 -26.34 2.96 -5.46
C GLU A 242 -24.98 2.80 -6.15
N GLY A 243 -23.89 3.23 -5.50
CA GLY A 243 -22.53 3.04 -5.98
C GLY A 243 -22.20 1.56 -6.13
N VAL A 244 -22.59 0.71 -5.17
CA VAL A 244 -22.42 -0.74 -5.31
C VAL A 244 -23.22 -1.31 -6.47
N LEU A 245 -24.50 -0.92 -6.61
CA LEU A 245 -25.34 -1.38 -7.71
C LEU A 245 -24.80 -0.95 -9.08
N MET A 246 -24.22 0.25 -9.15
CA MET A 246 -23.56 0.78 -10.34
C MET A 246 -22.32 -0.03 -10.70
N LEU A 247 -21.47 -0.33 -9.71
CA LEU A 247 -20.27 -1.18 -9.90
C LEU A 247 -20.65 -2.57 -10.41
N ILE A 248 -21.65 -3.20 -9.80
CA ILE A 248 -22.19 -4.49 -10.25
C ILE A 248 -22.60 -4.31 -11.71
N ARG A 249 -23.65 -3.54 -12.01
CA ARG A 249 -24.21 -3.41 -13.38
C ARG A 249 -23.18 -3.01 -14.44
N GLY A 250 -22.22 -2.16 -14.09
CA GLY A 250 -21.27 -1.55 -15.02
C GLY A 250 -20.01 -2.37 -15.30
N LEU A 251 -19.51 -3.17 -14.36
CA LEU A 251 -18.26 -3.93 -14.52
C LEU A 251 -18.54 -5.35 -15.02
N ARG A 252 -18.61 -5.52 -16.34
CA ARG A 252 -19.05 -6.78 -16.96
C ARG A 252 -18.11 -7.98 -16.76
N ASN A 253 -16.82 -7.71 -16.54
CA ASN A 253 -15.79 -8.75 -16.34
C ASN A 253 -15.53 -9.07 -14.87
N LEU A 254 -16.22 -8.40 -13.96
CA LEU A 254 -16.01 -8.55 -12.53
C LEU A 254 -16.46 -9.94 -12.07
N ALA A 255 -15.52 -10.72 -11.54
CA ALA A 255 -15.76 -12.07 -11.03
C ALA A 255 -15.94 -12.10 -9.51
N VAL A 256 -15.29 -11.17 -8.80
CA VAL A 256 -15.33 -11.09 -7.33
C VAL A 256 -15.48 -9.65 -6.88
N LEU A 257 -16.45 -9.42 -6.00
CA LEU A 257 -16.68 -8.13 -5.33
C LEU A 257 -16.67 -8.33 -3.82
N ASN A 258 -15.68 -7.76 -3.15
CA ASN A 258 -15.58 -7.82 -1.69
C ASN A 258 -16.12 -6.54 -1.05
N LEU A 259 -17.15 -6.69 -0.22
CA LEU A 259 -17.85 -5.63 0.53
C LEU A 259 -17.78 -5.88 2.05
N THR A 260 -16.86 -6.71 2.53
CA THR A 260 -16.74 -7.00 3.96
C THR A 260 -16.46 -5.74 4.76
N HIS A 261 -17.18 -5.57 5.85
CA HIS A 261 -17.05 -4.43 6.76
C HIS A 261 -17.30 -3.05 6.13
N CYS A 262 -17.93 -2.99 4.95
CA CYS A 262 -18.41 -1.72 4.41
C CYS A 262 -19.52 -1.14 5.29
N VAL A 263 -19.66 0.18 5.27
CA VAL A 263 -20.74 0.93 5.93
C VAL A 263 -21.55 1.70 4.89
N ASP A 264 -22.73 2.22 5.29
CA ASP A 264 -23.74 2.85 4.41
C ASP A 264 -24.45 1.91 3.42
N LEU A 265 -24.43 0.61 3.72
CA LEU A 265 -25.10 -0.40 2.91
C LEU A 265 -26.52 -0.74 3.36
N GLY A 266 -27.07 -0.14 4.43
CA GLY A 266 -28.50 -0.23 4.74
C GLY A 266 -29.03 -1.62 5.11
N GLY A 267 -28.18 -2.56 5.54
CA GLY A 267 -28.56 -3.83 6.15
C GLY A 267 -29.30 -4.84 5.24
N TYR A 268 -30.30 -5.55 5.80
CA TYR A 268 -31.00 -6.66 5.11
C TYR A 268 -31.69 -6.31 3.78
N PRO A 269 -32.40 -5.16 3.64
CA PRO A 269 -32.99 -4.75 2.36
C PRO A 269 -31.99 -4.64 1.22
N PHE A 270 -30.74 -4.27 1.53
CA PHE A 270 -29.67 -4.20 0.55
C PHE A 270 -29.20 -5.57 0.08
N ILE A 271 -29.05 -6.55 0.98
CA ILE A 271 -28.67 -7.92 0.60
C ILE A 271 -29.65 -8.49 -0.45
N LYS A 272 -30.95 -8.21 -0.30
CA LYS A 272 -31.96 -8.61 -1.29
C LYS A 272 -31.80 -7.90 -2.64
N LYS A 273 -31.55 -6.58 -2.64
CA LYS A 273 -31.26 -5.81 -3.87
C LYS A 273 -29.99 -6.31 -4.56
N LEU A 274 -28.96 -6.60 -3.77
CA LEU A 274 -27.68 -7.08 -4.24
C LEU A 274 -27.82 -8.45 -4.90
N ARG A 275 -28.51 -9.42 -4.28
CA ARG A 275 -28.81 -10.73 -4.89
C ARG A 275 -29.54 -10.60 -6.22
N LYS A 276 -30.51 -9.69 -6.31
CA LYS A 276 -31.23 -9.44 -7.58
C LYS A 276 -30.31 -8.86 -8.65
N ALA A 277 -29.40 -7.96 -8.28
CA ALA A 277 -28.45 -7.36 -9.21
C ALA A 277 -27.36 -8.35 -9.66
N THR A 278 -26.89 -9.22 -8.77
CA THR A 278 -25.87 -10.22 -9.07
C THR A 278 -26.39 -11.33 -9.96
N ASN A 279 -27.64 -11.79 -9.80
CA ASN A 279 -28.20 -12.86 -10.66
C ASN A 279 -28.17 -12.53 -12.18
N ASN A 280 -28.06 -11.25 -12.54
CA ASN A 280 -27.97 -10.79 -13.92
C ASN A 280 -26.54 -10.73 -14.47
N GLN A 281 -25.54 -10.98 -13.62
CA GLN A 281 -24.13 -11.04 -13.97
C GLN A 281 -23.56 -12.36 -13.49
N LYS A 282 -22.52 -12.89 -14.12
CA LYS A 282 -21.87 -14.13 -13.66
C LYS A 282 -21.10 -13.96 -12.32
N LEU A 283 -21.46 -12.96 -11.51
CA LEU A 283 -20.96 -12.64 -10.17
C LEU A 283 -21.50 -13.59 -9.08
N ASP A 284 -22.35 -14.55 -9.45
CA ASP A 284 -23.08 -15.46 -8.55
C ASP A 284 -22.22 -16.23 -7.53
N LYS A 285 -20.88 -16.21 -7.65
CA LYS A 285 -19.99 -16.98 -6.77
C LYS A 285 -19.29 -16.20 -5.67
N LEU A 286 -19.18 -14.87 -5.71
CA LEU A 286 -18.34 -14.19 -4.71
C LEU A 286 -18.64 -12.70 -4.53
N VAL A 287 -19.82 -12.41 -3.95
CA VAL A 287 -20.00 -11.18 -3.16
C VAL A 287 -19.77 -11.52 -1.69
N ILE A 288 -18.74 -10.93 -1.10
CA ILE A 288 -18.35 -11.19 0.29
C ILE A 288 -18.87 -10.05 1.16
N THR A 289 -19.72 -10.35 2.13
CA THR A 289 -20.27 -9.39 3.10
C THR A 289 -20.10 -9.92 4.51
N CYS A 290 -20.07 -9.04 5.52
CA CYS A 290 -20.10 -9.48 6.92
C CYS A 290 -21.54 -9.53 7.44
N SER A 291 -21.81 -10.45 8.37
CA SER A 291 -23.02 -10.40 9.20
C SER A 291 -22.85 -9.31 10.25
N GLU A 292 -23.44 -8.12 10.04
CA GLU A 292 -23.21 -6.91 10.85
C GLU A 292 -23.34 -7.17 12.37
N ASN A 293 -24.28 -8.02 12.79
CA ASN A 293 -24.59 -8.28 14.20
C ASN A 293 -23.62 -9.24 14.92
N GLU A 294 -22.81 -10.00 14.19
CA GLU A 294 -21.89 -11.00 14.76
C GLU A 294 -20.43 -10.67 14.47
N CYS A 295 -20.20 -9.74 13.54
CA CYS A 295 -18.87 -9.40 13.05
C CYS A 295 -18.10 -8.52 14.04
N LYS A 296 -17.13 -9.12 14.75
CA LYS A 296 -16.27 -8.38 15.69
C LYS A 296 -15.57 -7.17 15.05
N VAL A 297 -15.10 -7.31 13.81
CA VAL A 297 -14.46 -6.19 13.07
C VAL A 297 -15.44 -5.04 12.82
N CYS A 298 -16.71 -5.32 12.52
CA CYS A 298 -17.72 -4.26 12.36
C CYS A 298 -18.06 -3.61 13.72
N LYS A 299 -18.14 -4.40 14.79
CA LYS A 299 -18.40 -3.90 16.17
C LYS A 299 -17.27 -3.03 16.70
N ASP A 300 -16.03 -3.36 16.36
CA ASP A 300 -14.82 -2.63 16.76
C ASP A 300 -14.54 -1.40 15.87
N ARG A 301 -15.38 -1.13 14.85
CA ARG A 301 -15.18 0.01 13.95
C ARG A 301 -15.37 1.32 14.73
N PRO A 302 -14.36 2.20 14.76
CA PRO A 302 -14.45 3.44 15.50
C PRO A 302 -15.31 4.46 14.74
N GLY A 303 -15.73 5.53 15.42
CA GLY A 303 -16.40 6.66 14.77
C GLY A 303 -15.51 7.38 13.75
N VAL A 304 -16.13 8.22 12.91
CA VAL A 304 -15.54 8.87 11.73
C VAL A 304 -14.14 9.48 11.98
N PHE A 305 -13.94 10.13 13.13
CA PHE A 305 -12.68 10.80 13.47
C PHE A 305 -11.47 9.87 13.70
N ARG A 306 -11.68 8.55 13.83
CA ARG A 306 -10.63 7.54 14.06
C ARG A 306 -10.58 6.46 12.99
N GLU A 307 -11.26 6.67 11.85
CA GLU A 307 -11.28 5.67 10.76
C GLU A 307 -9.90 5.35 10.19
N HIS A 308 -8.97 6.31 10.19
CA HIS A 308 -7.60 6.08 9.72
C HIS A 308 -6.87 4.96 10.48
N VAL A 309 -7.11 4.81 11.79
CA VAL A 309 -6.52 3.71 12.60
C VAL A 309 -7.14 2.38 12.20
N PHE A 310 -8.44 2.40 11.93
CA PHE A 310 -9.15 1.22 11.45
C PHE A 310 -8.65 0.79 10.07
N TYR A 311 -8.47 1.74 9.14
CA TYR A 311 -7.90 1.48 7.82
C TYR A 311 -6.48 0.95 7.92
N GLU A 312 -5.61 1.54 8.74
CA GLU A 312 -4.24 1.04 8.93
C GLU A 312 -4.18 -0.41 9.41
N LYS A 313 -5.06 -0.77 10.36
CA LYS A 313 -5.13 -2.13 10.90
C LYS A 313 -5.62 -3.15 9.86
N HIS A 314 -6.41 -2.72 8.88
CA HIS A 314 -7.20 -3.61 8.04
C HIS A 314 -6.86 -3.58 6.55
N TRP A 315 -6.18 -2.56 6.02
CA TRP A 315 -5.92 -2.40 4.58
C TRP A 315 -5.01 -3.48 3.99
N ARG A 316 -4.17 -4.13 4.82
CA ARG A 316 -3.33 -5.27 4.43
C ARG A 316 -4.08 -6.57 4.22
N ASN A 317 -5.21 -6.72 4.90
CA ASN A 317 -5.99 -7.96 4.95
C ASN A 317 -7.16 -7.90 3.97
N ASP A 318 -7.43 -8.98 3.27
CA ASP A 318 -8.53 -9.09 2.32
C ASP A 318 -8.96 -10.54 2.16
N GLU A 319 -10.25 -10.80 1.99
CA GLU A 319 -10.72 -12.14 1.66
C GLU A 319 -10.31 -12.59 0.25
N ILE A 320 -9.81 -11.67 -0.58
CA ILE A 320 -9.19 -11.91 -1.89
C ILE A 320 -7.67 -11.96 -1.72
N LYS A 321 -7.06 -13.16 -1.83
CA LYS A 321 -5.61 -13.38 -1.65
C LYS A 321 -4.73 -12.46 -2.51
N GLU A 322 -5.13 -12.18 -3.75
CA GLU A 322 -4.40 -11.29 -4.64
C GLU A 322 -4.32 -9.85 -4.12
N LEU A 323 -5.21 -9.46 -3.19
CA LEU A 323 -5.29 -8.14 -2.58
C LEU A 323 -4.73 -8.08 -1.14
N GLU A 324 -4.13 -9.17 -0.65
CA GLU A 324 -3.42 -9.23 0.64
C GLU A 324 -1.93 -8.89 0.50
N PHE A 325 -1.28 -8.32 1.52
CA PHE A 325 0.16 -8.04 1.53
C PHE A 325 0.77 -7.81 2.93
#